data_AF-A0A7C3WEC0-F1
#
_entry.id   AF-A0A7C3WEC0-F1
#
_cell.length_a   1.000
_cell.length_b   1.000
_cell.length_c   1.000
_cell.angle_alpha   90.00
_cell.angle_beta   90.00
_cell.angle_gamma   90.00
#
_symmetry.space_group_name_H-M   'P 1'
#
loop_
_entity.id
_entity.type
_entity.pdbx_description
1 polymer ?
#
loop_
_entity_poly.entity_id
_entity_poly.type
_entity_poly.pdbx_seq_one_letter_code
_entity_poly.pdbx_strand_id
1 'polypeptide(L)'
;MKRTCHCSGACAPQGEAITRREFIGLVGAGAATALMDTTAWAATHTASDLAAWKRALLAPAPPRRYRSDLHTDARLHLGGIGTGNFEIGADGQFTTWQLFNTLHDGEVPFHFAIKADQVAKLLQTSGGPQAPRIQQIEMTGEYPFAVLRFLDPDLPVQLELLAFSPFAPLDTRLSSLPLAAFVFRVTNPATQAMKVSLAAFLQNPVGYDATGRTEGARHPNFGGNVNECFRAGRATGLFLRAEPGQLPILDQPVRLYVSSNLEGLRAPPPDRPANLILELLDRLPSLPSALPDLGRTVLWLEEAPADFPQPSLQSIRDAVLAGATLVLAGRTMPLVASYAKASGGRPIEDAPARPDITFEDFEKGYDQWTIEGHAFGSKPAGGTLPNQQRVSGFLGRGLVNTYLEGDETTGRLISKPFTVERNYIRFLVGGGAHADTQFRLIIDGKAVRTASGRNLELLQPVSWDVRDFQGQTAHLEI
;
A
#
# COMPACT_ATOMS: atom_id res chain seq x y z
N MET A 1 -18.05 5.32 -3.03
CA MET A 1 -17.30 6.33 -3.80
C MET A 1 -15.93 6.50 -3.14
N LYS A 2 -14.89 5.93 -3.75
CA LYS A 2 -13.50 6.05 -3.28
C LYS A 2 -12.97 7.43 -3.66
N ARG A 3 -12.54 8.23 -2.68
CA ARG A 3 -11.74 9.44 -2.93
C ARG A 3 -10.31 9.00 -3.26
N THR A 4 -9.90 9.22 -4.50
CA THR A 4 -8.51 9.11 -4.95
C THR A 4 -7.78 10.38 -4.54
N CYS A 5 -7.04 10.36 -3.43
CA CYS A 5 -6.06 11.38 -3.11
C CYS A 5 -4.69 10.95 -3.66
N HIS A 6 -4.25 11.57 -4.75
CA HIS A 6 -2.87 11.53 -5.22
C HIS A 6 -2.06 12.67 -4.58
N CYS A 7 -1.74 12.57 -3.30
CA CYS A 7 -0.87 13.53 -2.60
C CYS A 7 0.57 13.02 -2.42
N SER A 8 1.02 12.02 -3.19
CA SER A 8 2.44 11.74 -3.40
C SER A 8 2.89 12.38 -4.72
N GLY A 9 2.89 13.71 -4.76
CA GLY A 9 3.46 14.48 -5.86
C GLY A 9 4.91 14.79 -5.56
N ALA A 10 5.82 14.43 -6.48
CA ALA A 10 7.15 15.02 -6.51
C ALA A 10 7.03 16.54 -6.40
N CYS A 11 7.64 17.14 -5.38
CA CYS A 11 7.74 18.58 -5.29
C CYS A 11 8.56 19.08 -6.48
N ALA A 12 7.86 19.76 -7.39
CA ALA A 12 8.33 20.47 -8.58
C ALA A 12 8.92 19.60 -9.73
N PRO A 13 8.58 19.93 -10.99
CA PRO A 13 9.51 19.65 -12.07
C PRO A 13 10.81 20.41 -11.78
N GLN A 14 11.97 19.84 -12.13
CA GLN A 14 13.22 20.60 -12.31
C GLN A 14 13.12 21.50 -13.56
N GLY A 15 12.10 22.36 -13.58
CA GLY A 15 11.86 23.39 -14.59
C GLY A 15 12.20 24.75 -14.00
N GLU A 16 12.74 25.62 -14.85
CA GLU A 16 13.20 26.97 -14.55
C GLU A 16 12.30 27.73 -13.56
N ALA A 17 12.93 28.43 -12.62
CA ALA A 17 12.25 29.25 -11.63
C ALA A 17 11.33 30.27 -12.32
N ILE A 18 10.02 30.13 -12.09
CA ILE A 18 8.99 31.06 -12.58
C ILE A 18 9.33 32.46 -12.08
N THR A 19 9.54 33.39 -13.01
CA THR A 19 9.80 34.77 -12.66
C THR A 19 8.54 35.44 -12.10
N ARG A 20 8.70 36.48 -11.26
CA ARG A 20 7.57 37.26 -10.71
C ARG A 20 6.59 37.74 -11.80
N ARG A 21 7.07 37.99 -13.01
CA ARG A 21 6.27 38.44 -14.15
C ARG A 21 5.42 37.32 -14.75
N GLU A 22 5.97 36.11 -14.81
CA GLU A 22 5.26 34.91 -15.24
C GLU A 22 4.23 34.47 -14.21
N PHE A 23 4.54 34.56 -12.91
CA PHE A 23 3.56 34.30 -11.85
C PHE A 23 2.36 35.25 -11.94
N ILE A 24 2.60 36.55 -12.13
CA ILE A 24 1.52 37.54 -12.33
C ILE A 24 0.76 37.26 -13.64
N GLY A 25 1.44 36.84 -14.70
CA GLY A 25 0.81 36.42 -15.96
C GLY A 25 -0.08 35.18 -15.80
N LEU A 26 0.35 34.18 -15.03
CA LEU A 26 -0.38 32.94 -14.79
C LEU A 26 -1.62 33.18 -13.91
N VAL A 27 -1.48 34.01 -12.87
CA VAL A 27 -2.61 34.44 -12.02
C VAL A 27 -3.59 35.30 -12.83
N GLY A 28 -3.08 36.16 -13.72
CA GLY A 28 -3.91 36.96 -14.62
C GLY A 28 -4.69 36.13 -15.66
N ALA A 29 -4.06 35.07 -16.21
CA ALA A 29 -4.70 34.18 -17.17
C ALA A 29 -5.68 33.18 -16.51
N GLY A 30 -5.38 32.72 -15.29
CA GLY A 30 -6.28 31.87 -14.50
C GLY A 30 -7.51 32.62 -13.98
N ALA A 31 -7.38 33.90 -13.65
CA ALA A 31 -8.52 34.75 -13.30
C ALA A 31 -9.43 35.00 -14.51
N ALA A 32 -8.87 35.16 -15.71
CA ALA A 32 -9.67 35.41 -16.92
C ALA A 32 -10.51 34.21 -17.37
N THR A 33 -10.04 32.98 -17.14
CA THR A 33 -10.74 31.75 -17.53
C THR A 33 -11.76 31.30 -16.49
N ALA A 34 -11.53 31.54 -15.20
CA ALA A 34 -12.54 31.30 -14.15
C ALA A 34 -13.69 32.33 -14.17
N LEU A 35 -13.53 33.46 -14.85
CA LEU A 35 -14.57 34.50 -14.98
C LEU A 35 -15.54 34.28 -16.15
N MET A 36 -15.30 33.30 -17.03
CA MET A 36 -16.12 33.10 -18.24
C MET A 36 -17.22 32.03 -18.12
N ASP A 37 -17.27 31.27 -17.01
CA ASP A 37 -18.26 30.19 -16.85
C ASP A 37 -19.10 30.27 -15.55
N THR A 38 -19.11 31.44 -14.90
CA THR A 38 -20.02 31.72 -13.78
C THR A 38 -20.87 32.96 -14.07
N THR A 39 -21.98 32.78 -14.79
CA THR A 39 -23.08 33.76 -14.86
C THR A 39 -23.90 33.82 -13.57
N ALA A 40 -23.31 33.52 -12.42
CA ALA A 40 -23.90 33.70 -11.10
C ALA A 40 -22.83 34.23 -10.15
N TRP A 41 -23.07 35.46 -9.64
CA TRP A 41 -22.35 36.18 -8.56
C TRP A 41 -21.23 37.17 -8.91
N ALA A 42 -21.16 37.68 -10.14
CA ALA A 42 -20.57 39.01 -10.34
C ALA A 42 -21.62 40.10 -10.02
N ALA A 43 -21.94 40.28 -8.73
CA ALA A 43 -22.58 41.52 -8.31
C ALA A 43 -21.60 42.65 -8.64
N THR A 44 -21.94 43.50 -9.61
CA THR A 44 -21.22 44.73 -9.91
C THR A 44 -21.30 45.64 -8.69
N HIS A 45 -20.31 45.55 -7.80
CA HIS A 45 -20.22 46.45 -6.66
C HIS A 45 -19.86 47.84 -7.21
N THR A 46 -20.74 48.80 -6.99
CA THR A 46 -20.46 50.21 -7.29
C THR A 46 -19.31 50.72 -6.42
N ALA A 47 -18.69 51.85 -6.81
CA ALA A 47 -17.70 52.50 -5.94
C ALA A 47 -18.28 52.84 -4.55
N SER A 48 -19.58 53.13 -4.48
CA SER A 48 -20.33 53.29 -3.22
C SER A 48 -20.45 51.99 -2.44
N ASP A 49 -20.68 50.85 -3.08
CA ASP A 49 -20.75 49.54 -2.42
C ASP A 49 -19.39 49.14 -1.86
N LEU A 50 -18.31 49.40 -2.60
CA LEU A 50 -16.94 49.19 -2.10
C LEU A 50 -16.63 50.12 -0.92
N ALA A 51 -17.05 51.38 -0.97
CA ALA A 51 -16.85 52.33 0.13
C ALA A 51 -17.72 51.99 1.36
N ALA A 52 -18.93 51.46 1.17
CA ALA A 52 -19.79 50.97 2.24
C ALA A 52 -19.21 49.69 2.86
N TRP A 53 -18.76 48.75 2.04
CA TRP A 53 -18.10 47.53 2.48
C TRP A 53 -16.81 47.83 3.26
N LYS A 54 -15.95 48.74 2.78
CA LYS A 54 -14.75 49.18 3.51
C LYS A 54 -15.09 49.81 4.85
N ARG A 55 -16.13 50.66 4.90
CA ARG A 55 -16.60 51.25 6.18
C ARG A 55 -17.12 50.19 7.13
N ALA A 56 -17.87 49.21 6.65
CA ALA A 56 -18.36 48.11 7.46
C ALA A 56 -17.21 47.19 7.96
N LEU A 57 -16.23 46.90 7.09
CA LEU A 57 -15.06 46.09 7.43
C LEU A 57 -14.17 46.76 8.49
N LEU A 58 -14.02 48.08 8.43
CA LEU A 58 -13.17 48.86 9.33
C LEU A 58 -13.94 49.44 10.54
N ALA A 59 -15.25 49.23 10.61
CA ALA A 59 -16.05 49.68 11.74
C ALA A 59 -15.64 48.90 12.99
N PRO A 60 -15.45 49.55 14.15
CA PRO A 60 -15.23 48.85 15.41
C PRO A 60 -16.43 47.96 15.72
N ALA A 61 -16.23 46.66 15.77
CA ALA A 61 -17.21 45.70 16.23
C ALA A 61 -16.75 45.10 17.56
N PRO A 62 -17.65 44.87 18.54
CA PRO A 62 -17.29 44.08 19.70
C PRO A 62 -16.89 42.68 19.21
N PRO A 63 -15.84 42.09 19.80
CA PRO A 63 -15.37 40.80 19.32
C PRO A 63 -16.41 39.74 19.63
N ARG A 64 -16.57 38.78 18.71
CA ARG A 64 -17.53 37.69 18.88
C ARG A 64 -17.14 36.84 20.09
N ARG A 65 -18.13 36.54 20.94
CA ARG A 65 -17.96 35.70 22.13
C ARG A 65 -18.54 34.32 21.87
N TYR A 66 -17.73 33.30 22.10
CA TYR A 66 -18.08 31.90 22.00
C TYR A 66 -18.19 31.33 23.41
N ARG A 67 -19.34 30.78 23.76
CA ARG A 67 -19.55 30.13 25.06
C ARG A 67 -19.46 28.61 24.92
N SER A 68 -18.80 27.97 25.88
CA SER A 68 -18.57 26.52 25.92
C SER A 68 -19.83 25.64 25.90
N ASP A 69 -20.96 26.15 26.37
CA ASP A 69 -22.26 25.47 26.41
C ASP A 69 -23.04 25.56 25.10
N LEU A 70 -22.67 26.49 24.21
CA LEU A 70 -23.38 26.78 22.96
C LEU A 70 -22.53 26.55 21.70
N HIS A 71 -21.23 26.83 21.79
CA HIS A 71 -20.32 26.88 20.64
C HIS A 71 -19.26 25.80 20.77
N THR A 72 -19.69 24.54 20.83
CA THR A 72 -18.79 23.39 21.05
C THR A 72 -17.78 23.19 19.94
N ASP A 73 -18.01 23.73 18.74
CA ASP A 73 -17.10 23.61 17.58
C ASP A 73 -16.26 24.86 17.33
N ALA A 74 -16.36 25.89 18.18
CA ALA A 74 -15.52 27.09 18.04
C ALA A 74 -14.09 26.75 18.48
N ARG A 75 -13.14 26.86 17.55
CA ARG A 75 -11.72 26.51 17.70
C ARG A 75 -10.81 27.60 17.11
N LEU A 76 -9.60 27.74 17.65
CA LEU A 76 -8.53 28.55 17.07
C LEU A 76 -7.26 27.70 16.89
N HIS A 77 -6.64 27.79 15.71
CA HIS A 77 -5.37 27.13 15.42
C HIS A 77 -4.18 27.76 16.15
N LEU A 78 -3.30 26.90 16.65
CA LEU A 78 -2.01 27.19 17.23
C LEU A 78 -0.93 26.41 16.46
N GLY A 79 0.11 27.09 16.03
CA GLY A 79 1.16 26.59 15.15
C GLY A 79 1.60 27.67 14.17
N GLY A 80 2.91 27.82 14.00
CA GLY A 80 3.47 28.68 12.95
C GLY A 80 3.29 28.06 11.57
N ILE A 81 3.47 28.88 10.53
CA ILE A 81 3.36 28.46 9.12
C ILE A 81 4.31 27.29 8.86
N GLY A 82 3.76 26.16 8.42
CA GLY A 82 4.52 24.97 8.02
C GLY A 82 5.12 24.15 9.18
N THR A 83 4.71 24.40 10.42
CA THR A 83 5.31 23.74 11.61
C THR A 83 4.52 22.56 12.17
N GLY A 84 3.38 22.25 11.55
CA GLY A 84 2.32 21.50 12.21
C GLY A 84 1.46 22.40 13.09
N ASN A 85 0.32 21.89 13.54
CA ASN A 85 -0.63 22.68 14.32
C ASN A 85 -1.46 21.79 15.27
N PHE A 86 -2.12 22.45 16.21
CA PHE A 86 -3.22 21.92 17.01
C PHE A 86 -4.18 23.06 17.34
N GLU A 87 -5.36 22.75 17.82
CA GLU A 87 -6.40 23.74 18.07
C GLU A 87 -6.68 23.90 19.55
N ILE A 88 -7.09 25.10 19.98
CA ILE A 88 -7.70 25.34 21.29
C ILE A 88 -9.17 25.71 21.11
N GLY A 89 -10.06 25.07 21.88
CA GLY A 89 -11.49 25.29 21.79
C GLY A 89 -12.12 26.19 22.84
N ALA A 90 -13.33 26.66 22.53
CA ALA A 90 -14.17 27.38 23.48
C ALA A 90 -14.57 26.55 24.71
N ASP A 91 -14.36 25.23 24.67
CA ASP A 91 -14.51 24.29 25.78
C ASP A 91 -13.18 24.00 26.52
N GLY A 92 -12.08 24.66 26.13
CA GLY A 92 -10.74 24.47 26.68
C GLY A 92 -10.02 23.22 26.16
N GLN A 93 -10.62 22.46 25.24
CA GLN A 93 -9.99 21.27 24.67
C GLN A 93 -8.89 21.60 23.66
N PHE A 94 -7.86 20.75 23.63
CA PHE A 94 -6.83 20.77 22.61
C PHE A 94 -7.07 19.63 21.63
N THR A 95 -7.41 19.97 20.39
CA THR A 95 -7.86 19.02 19.37
C THR A 95 -7.01 19.11 18.11
N THR A 96 -7.23 18.17 17.19
CA THR A 96 -6.74 18.28 15.80
C THR A 96 -5.21 18.41 15.74
N TRP A 97 -4.53 17.49 16.42
CA TRP A 97 -3.06 17.50 16.48
C TRP A 97 -2.49 17.00 15.15
N GLN A 98 -1.92 17.91 14.39
CA GLN A 98 -1.24 17.66 13.12
C GLN A 98 0.24 18.01 13.29
N LEU A 99 0.95 17.22 14.09
CA LEU A 99 2.39 17.35 14.33
C LEU A 99 3.16 16.38 13.41
N PHE A 100 4.49 16.52 13.34
CA PHE A 100 5.35 15.53 12.64
C PHE A 100 4.97 15.24 11.17
N ASN A 101 4.42 16.25 10.47
CA ASN A 101 3.91 16.13 9.10
C ASN A 101 2.78 15.09 8.93
N THR A 102 2.02 14.81 9.99
CA THR A 102 0.82 13.98 9.89
C THR A 102 -0.27 14.74 9.14
N LEU A 103 -0.84 14.14 8.10
CA LEU A 103 -1.93 14.72 7.29
C LEU A 103 -3.32 14.30 7.80
N HIS A 104 -3.40 13.91 9.08
CA HIS A 104 -4.60 13.39 9.74
C HIS A 104 -4.74 14.04 11.12
N ASP A 105 -5.97 14.10 11.62
CA ASP A 105 -6.28 14.73 12.90
C ASP A 105 -5.97 13.76 14.04
N GLY A 106 -4.92 14.06 14.81
CA GLY A 106 -4.51 13.29 15.97
C GLY A 106 -5.12 13.78 17.29
N GLU A 107 -5.04 12.94 18.32
CA GLU A 107 -5.43 13.25 19.70
C GLU A 107 -4.20 13.11 20.61
N VAL A 108 -3.64 14.23 21.07
CA VAL A 108 -2.61 14.25 22.11
C VAL A 108 -3.23 14.80 23.40
N PRO A 109 -3.32 14.01 24.49
CA PRO A 109 -3.76 14.48 25.79
C PRO A 109 -2.94 15.69 26.27
N PHE A 110 -3.60 16.84 26.29
CA PHE A 110 -3.04 18.08 26.80
C PHE A 110 -4.09 18.84 27.59
N HIS A 111 -3.80 19.21 28.83
CA HIS A 111 -4.75 19.87 29.70
C HIS A 111 -4.07 20.88 30.63
N PHE A 112 -4.81 21.91 31.03
CA PHE A 112 -4.42 22.80 32.11
C PHE A 112 -5.33 22.62 33.34
N ALA A 113 -4.79 22.81 34.53
CA ALA A 113 -5.56 22.89 35.77
C ALA A 113 -5.10 24.06 36.63
N ILE A 114 -6.02 24.55 37.45
CA ILE A 114 -5.74 25.54 38.49
C ILE A 114 -6.10 24.96 39.86
N LYS A 115 -5.30 25.31 40.87
CA LYS A 115 -5.65 25.17 42.28
C LYS A 115 -5.55 26.53 42.96
N ALA A 116 -6.66 27.04 43.47
CA ALA A 116 -6.73 28.25 44.27
C ALA A 116 -7.23 27.88 45.67
N ASP A 117 -6.33 27.99 46.66
CA ASP A 117 -6.53 27.46 48.01
C ASP A 117 -6.95 25.98 48.00
N GLN A 118 -8.18 25.64 48.43
CA GLN A 118 -8.68 24.26 48.45
C GLN A 118 -9.41 23.84 47.17
N VAL A 119 -9.69 24.79 46.27
CA VAL A 119 -10.46 24.53 45.06
C VAL A 119 -9.51 24.19 43.91
N ALA A 120 -9.65 22.99 43.34
CA ALA A 120 -8.93 22.56 42.15
C ALA A 120 -9.92 22.33 41.00
N LYS A 121 -9.62 22.87 39.82
CA LYS A 121 -10.47 22.77 38.63
C LYS A 121 -9.61 22.49 37.40
N LEU A 122 -10.03 21.52 36.60
CA LEU A 122 -9.58 21.35 35.21
C LEU A 122 -10.12 22.53 34.38
N LEU A 123 -9.27 23.13 33.55
CA LEU A 123 -9.61 24.30 32.75
C LEU A 123 -10.28 23.92 31.41
N GLN A 124 -11.27 23.03 31.49
CA GLN A 124 -12.03 22.51 30.34
C GLN A 124 -13.45 22.17 30.78
N THR A 125 -14.45 22.39 29.93
CA THR A 125 -15.84 22.04 30.26
C THR A 125 -16.22 20.63 29.84
N SER A 126 -15.49 20.05 28.88
CA SER A 126 -15.72 18.71 28.32
C SER A 126 -14.39 18.00 28.05
N GLY A 127 -14.44 16.68 27.83
CA GLY A 127 -13.26 15.85 27.57
C GLY A 127 -12.27 15.74 28.74
N GLY A 128 -11.09 15.20 28.45
CA GLY A 128 -10.00 15.04 29.40
C GLY A 128 -10.26 14.04 30.54
N PRO A 129 -9.41 14.03 31.59
CA PRO A 129 -9.55 13.13 32.72
C PRO A 129 -10.77 13.46 33.58
N GLN A 130 -11.26 12.47 34.33
CA GLN A 130 -12.35 12.66 35.29
C GLN A 130 -11.85 13.44 36.52
N ALA A 131 -12.13 14.74 36.55
CA ALA A 131 -11.78 15.65 37.64
C ALA A 131 -12.84 16.78 37.76
N PRO A 132 -12.92 17.47 38.92
CA PRO A 132 -13.67 18.71 39.02
C PRO A 132 -13.19 19.69 37.97
N ARG A 133 -14.11 20.32 37.24
CA ARG A 133 -13.81 21.13 36.07
C ARG A 133 -14.53 22.45 36.11
N ILE A 134 -14.03 23.43 35.36
CA ILE A 134 -14.66 24.74 35.24
C ILE A 134 -16.09 24.58 34.70
N GLN A 135 -17.02 25.38 35.21
CA GLN A 135 -18.43 25.28 34.81
C GLN A 135 -18.68 25.83 33.40
N GLN A 136 -18.08 26.98 33.07
CA GLN A 136 -18.26 27.62 31.77
C GLN A 136 -16.99 28.35 31.32
N ILE A 137 -16.77 28.39 30.01
CA ILE A 137 -15.72 29.19 29.38
C ILE A 137 -16.36 30.13 28.37
N GLU A 138 -15.90 31.39 28.37
CA GLU A 138 -16.18 32.34 27.30
C GLU A 138 -14.89 32.66 26.53
N MET A 139 -14.88 32.36 25.24
CA MET A 139 -13.75 32.57 24.35
C MET A 139 -14.01 33.73 23.39
N THR A 140 -12.99 34.57 23.21
CA THR A 140 -12.87 35.46 22.07
C THR A 140 -11.74 34.95 21.17
N GLY A 141 -12.03 34.72 19.89
CA GLY A 141 -11.04 34.25 18.90
C GLY A 141 -10.81 35.29 17.81
N GLU A 142 -9.66 35.93 17.83
CA GLU A 142 -9.21 36.92 16.84
C GLU A 142 -7.80 36.51 16.41
N TYR A 143 -7.69 35.68 15.36
CA TYR A 143 -6.42 35.13 14.91
C TYR A 143 -5.34 36.23 14.78
N PRO A 144 -4.16 36.06 15.40
CA PRO A 144 -3.61 34.82 15.97
C PRO A 144 -3.90 34.56 17.47
N PHE A 145 -4.82 35.29 18.09
CA PHE A 145 -5.07 35.27 19.54
C PHE A 145 -6.43 34.63 19.90
N ALA A 146 -6.41 33.78 20.91
CA ALA A 146 -7.60 33.30 21.63
C ALA A 146 -7.52 33.76 23.08
N VAL A 147 -8.58 34.40 23.57
CA VAL A 147 -8.73 34.79 24.98
C VAL A 147 -9.86 33.97 25.59
N LEU A 148 -9.53 33.10 26.54
CA LEU A 148 -10.48 32.26 27.26
C LEU A 148 -10.69 32.82 28.67
N ARG A 149 -11.94 33.06 29.04
CA ARG A 149 -12.37 33.52 30.37
C ARG A 149 -13.08 32.39 31.08
N PHE A 150 -12.56 32.00 32.24
CA PHE A 150 -13.06 30.86 33.01
C PHE A 150 -14.08 31.36 34.03
N LEU A 151 -15.33 30.91 33.89
CA LEU A 151 -16.46 31.34 34.70
C LEU A 151 -16.90 30.18 35.60
N ASP A 152 -16.55 30.27 36.88
CA ASP A 152 -16.92 29.28 37.89
C ASP A 152 -17.07 29.97 39.25
N PRO A 153 -18.28 30.03 39.82
CA PRO A 153 -18.53 30.65 41.12
C PRO A 153 -17.75 30.01 42.27
N ASP A 154 -17.35 28.75 42.15
CA ASP A 154 -16.59 28.05 43.20
C ASP A 154 -15.10 28.41 43.15
N LEU A 155 -14.61 28.97 42.04
CA LEU A 155 -13.20 29.34 41.90
C LEU A 155 -12.99 30.74 42.50
N PRO A 156 -12.22 30.88 43.60
CA PRO A 156 -12.13 32.15 44.33
C PRO A 156 -11.21 33.19 43.65
N VAL A 157 -10.79 32.95 42.41
CA VAL A 157 -9.97 33.85 41.60
C VAL A 157 -10.60 34.07 40.23
N GLN A 158 -10.36 35.25 39.65
CA GLN A 158 -10.65 35.47 38.25
C GLN A 158 -9.48 34.95 37.41
N LEU A 159 -9.79 34.20 36.36
CA LEU A 159 -8.81 33.54 35.50
C LEU A 159 -9.09 33.82 34.03
N GLU A 160 -8.06 34.30 33.33
CA GLU A 160 -8.05 34.46 31.88
C GLU A 160 -6.80 33.80 31.29
N LEU A 161 -6.95 33.15 30.13
CA LEU A 161 -5.88 32.59 29.34
C LEU A 161 -5.82 33.29 27.97
N LEU A 162 -4.68 33.88 27.64
CA LEU A 162 -4.33 34.28 26.28
C LEU A 162 -3.51 33.16 25.64
N ALA A 163 -4.05 32.51 24.60
CA ALA A 163 -3.38 31.51 23.79
C ALA A 163 -3.09 32.07 22.40
N PHE A 164 -1.86 31.94 21.90
CA PHE A 164 -1.50 32.41 20.56
C PHE A 164 -0.26 31.72 20.01
N SER A 165 -0.08 31.81 18.69
CA SER A 165 1.21 31.57 18.04
C SER A 165 1.72 32.87 17.46
N PRO A 166 3.02 33.21 17.58
CA PRO A 166 3.55 34.43 17.01
C PRO A 166 3.27 34.50 15.51
N PHE A 167 2.58 35.54 15.07
CA PHE A 167 2.29 35.80 13.67
C PHE A 167 2.43 37.30 13.40
N ALA A 168 3.36 37.64 12.54
CA ALA A 168 3.57 39.02 12.10
C ALA A 168 3.64 39.05 10.58
N PRO A 169 2.69 39.73 9.90
CA PRO A 169 2.73 39.89 8.46
C PRO A 169 4.10 40.38 7.99
N LEU A 170 4.61 39.78 6.91
CA LEU A 170 5.92 40.05 6.31
C LEU A 170 7.14 39.63 7.16
N ASP A 171 6.95 39.10 8.37
CA ASP A 171 8.01 38.46 9.15
C ASP A 171 7.84 36.93 9.09
N THR A 172 8.44 36.33 8.06
CA THR A 172 8.40 34.88 7.86
C THR A 172 9.06 34.13 9.02
N ARG A 173 10.14 34.67 9.60
CA ARG A 173 10.90 33.99 10.65
C ARG A 173 10.06 33.87 11.92
N LEU A 174 9.44 34.97 12.35
CA LEU A 174 8.56 34.95 13.52
C LEU A 174 7.32 34.08 13.29
N SER A 175 6.72 34.21 12.11
CA SER A 175 5.46 33.52 11.75
C SER A 175 5.61 32.02 11.48
N SER A 176 6.85 31.51 11.38
CA SER A 176 7.15 30.08 11.17
C SER A 176 7.79 29.42 12.41
N LEU A 177 7.68 30.05 13.59
CA LEU A 177 8.12 29.40 14.82
C LEU A 177 7.16 28.26 15.21
N PRO A 178 7.66 27.05 15.53
CA PRO A 178 6.86 25.93 16.03
C PRO A 178 6.49 26.14 17.50
N LEU A 179 5.72 27.21 17.78
CA LEU A 179 5.48 27.69 19.14
C LEU A 179 4.03 28.10 19.35
N ALA A 180 3.44 27.56 20.41
CA ALA A 180 2.22 28.07 21.03
C ALA A 180 2.55 28.65 22.41
N ALA A 181 2.06 29.85 22.68
CA ALA A 181 2.22 30.55 23.94
C ALA A 181 0.90 30.56 24.71
N PHE A 182 0.98 30.34 26.03
CA PHE A 182 -0.14 30.35 26.95
C PHE A 182 0.18 31.29 28.10
N VAL A 183 -0.52 32.43 28.16
CA VAL A 183 -0.30 33.47 29.18
C VAL A 183 -1.52 33.54 30.08
N PHE A 184 -1.35 33.12 31.33
CA PHE A 184 -2.39 33.16 32.33
C PHE A 184 -2.37 34.47 33.11
N ARG A 185 -3.53 35.12 33.20
CA ARG A 185 -3.78 36.24 34.12
C ARG A 185 -4.67 35.74 35.24
N VAL A 186 -4.13 35.76 36.45
CA VAL A 186 -4.84 35.38 37.68
C VAL A 186 -5.03 36.64 38.52
N THR A 187 -6.27 36.97 38.85
CA THR A 187 -6.61 38.10 39.74
C THR A 187 -7.28 37.55 40.99
N ASN A 188 -6.71 37.87 42.16
CA ASN A 188 -7.32 37.63 43.45
C ASN A 188 -8.19 38.84 43.82
N PRO A 189 -9.54 38.74 43.81
CA PRO A 189 -10.41 39.85 44.18
C PRO A 189 -10.51 40.04 45.70
N ALA A 190 -10.04 39.08 46.50
CA ALA A 190 -10.08 39.16 47.96
C ALA A 190 -8.96 40.05 48.50
N THR A 191 -9.16 40.55 49.71
CA THR A 191 -8.15 41.33 50.45
C THR A 191 -7.07 40.45 51.09
N GLN A 192 -7.36 39.16 51.27
CA GLN A 192 -6.44 38.19 51.88
C GLN A 192 -5.53 37.56 50.83
N ALA A 193 -4.28 37.29 51.23
CA ALA A 193 -3.33 36.57 50.37
C ALA A 193 -3.83 35.15 50.07
N MET A 194 -3.70 34.72 48.82
CA MET A 194 -4.17 33.42 48.36
C MET A 194 -3.06 32.67 47.63
N LYS A 195 -2.89 31.39 47.95
CA LYS A 195 -1.97 30.52 47.21
C LYS A 195 -2.67 29.98 45.97
N VAL A 196 -2.07 30.24 44.82
CA VAL A 196 -2.53 29.73 43.51
C VAL A 196 -1.44 28.86 42.89
N SER A 197 -1.84 27.77 42.25
CA SER A 197 -0.96 26.90 41.47
C SER A 197 -1.61 26.61 40.12
N LEU A 198 -0.81 26.68 39.06
CA LEU A 198 -1.18 26.29 37.71
C LEU A 198 -0.40 25.02 37.34
N ALA A 199 -1.06 24.10 36.65
CA ALA A 199 -0.46 22.87 36.17
C ALA A 199 -0.81 22.65 34.70
N ALA A 200 0.14 22.09 33.96
CA ALA A 200 -0.02 21.66 32.58
C ALA A 200 0.30 20.16 32.50
N PHE A 201 -0.55 19.40 31.83
CA PHE A 201 -0.42 17.95 31.69
C PHE A 201 -0.38 17.63 30.21
N LEU A 202 0.81 17.43 29.65
CA LEU A 202 1.03 17.10 28.24
C LEU A 202 1.61 15.69 28.15
N GLN A 203 0.95 14.80 27.41
CA GLN A 203 1.55 13.54 27.01
C GLN A 203 2.74 13.80 26.09
N ASN A 204 3.87 13.13 26.31
CA ASN A 204 5.00 13.16 25.39
C ASN A 204 4.57 12.57 24.04
N PRO A 205 4.44 13.39 22.97
CA PRO A 205 3.88 12.92 21.71
C PRO A 205 4.96 12.47 20.73
N VAL A 206 6.24 12.42 21.13
CA VAL A 206 7.33 12.07 20.21
C VAL A 206 7.13 10.64 19.69
N GLY A 207 7.10 10.49 18.36
CA GLY A 207 6.79 9.23 17.68
C GLY A 207 5.30 9.01 17.39
N TYR A 208 4.40 9.88 17.86
CA TYR A 208 2.99 9.80 17.51
C TYR A 208 2.77 10.13 16.02
N ASP A 209 2.00 9.32 15.33
CA ASP A 209 1.74 9.42 13.89
C ASP A 209 0.29 9.86 13.57
N ALA A 210 -0.42 10.39 14.56
CA ALA A 210 -1.83 10.75 14.47
C ALA A 210 -2.77 9.57 14.16
N THR A 211 -2.34 8.33 14.37
CA THR A 211 -3.19 7.14 14.22
C THR A 211 -3.45 6.48 15.57
N GLY A 212 -4.61 5.85 15.74
CA GLY A 212 -4.97 5.19 16.98
C GLY A 212 -5.25 6.15 18.14
N ARG A 213 -5.62 5.59 19.29
CA ARG A 213 -5.78 6.35 20.55
C ARG A 213 -4.63 5.99 21.48
N THR A 214 -4.20 6.95 22.29
CA THR A 214 -3.26 6.68 23.37
C THR A 214 -3.99 6.10 24.58
N GLU A 215 -3.52 4.98 25.10
CA GLU A 215 -4.09 4.34 26.29
C GLU A 215 -3.18 4.61 27.49
N GLY A 216 -3.50 5.67 28.24
CA GLY A 216 -2.64 6.15 29.32
C GLY A 216 -1.30 6.60 28.74
N ALA A 217 -0.23 5.85 29.00
CA ALA A 217 1.11 6.10 28.47
C ALA A 217 1.51 5.13 27.33
N ARG A 218 0.57 4.35 26.78
CA ARG A 218 0.84 3.33 25.76
C ARG A 218 0.32 3.75 24.39
N HIS A 219 1.12 3.49 23.36
CA HIS A 219 0.79 3.60 21.95
C HIS A 219 1.75 2.70 21.16
N PRO A 220 1.34 2.06 20.04
CA PRO A 220 2.23 1.22 19.24
C PRO A 220 3.51 1.94 18.77
N ASN A 221 3.42 3.25 18.54
CA ASN A 221 4.55 4.07 18.11
C ASN A 221 5.33 4.72 19.26
N PHE A 222 4.93 4.51 20.52
CA PHE A 222 5.71 4.98 21.66
C PHE A 222 6.78 3.96 22.05
N GLY A 223 7.99 4.45 22.26
CA GLY A 223 9.17 3.66 22.60
C GLY A 223 10.30 4.59 22.98
N GLY A 224 10.94 4.35 24.13
CA GLY A 224 12.04 5.18 24.61
C GLY A 224 11.67 6.64 24.90
N ASN A 225 10.38 7.01 25.04
CA ASN A 225 9.97 8.38 25.37
C ASN A 225 10.51 8.80 26.75
N VAL A 226 11.26 9.90 26.79
CA VAL A 226 11.87 10.47 28.00
C VAL A 226 11.49 11.94 28.11
N ASN A 227 11.17 12.36 29.34
CA ASN A 227 10.90 13.75 29.68
C ASN A 227 12.02 14.27 30.57
N GLU A 228 12.73 15.31 30.15
CA GLU A 228 13.86 15.87 30.89
C GLU A 228 13.56 17.30 31.33
N CYS A 229 13.73 17.60 32.61
CA CYS A 229 13.60 18.96 33.09
C CYS A 229 14.89 19.74 32.78
N PHE A 230 14.75 20.97 32.29
CA PHE A 230 15.86 21.88 32.12
C PHE A 230 15.55 23.26 32.70
N ARG A 231 16.61 24.01 33.02
CA ARG A 231 16.52 25.42 33.44
C ARG A 231 17.37 26.28 32.52
N ALA A 232 16.80 27.36 32.03
CA ALA A 232 17.46 28.34 31.18
C ALA A 232 17.14 29.75 31.67
N GLY A 233 18.05 30.32 32.47
CA GLY A 233 17.83 31.61 33.14
C GLY A 233 16.61 31.57 34.05
N ARG A 234 15.59 32.38 33.74
CA ARG A 234 14.32 32.42 34.49
C ARG A 234 13.29 31.38 34.01
N ALA A 235 13.57 30.66 32.93
CA ALA A 235 12.69 29.63 32.40
C ALA A 235 13.02 28.26 33.01
N THR A 236 11.99 27.51 33.35
CA THR A 236 12.07 26.06 33.60
C THR A 236 11.22 25.39 32.53
N GLY A 237 11.75 24.36 31.90
CA GLY A 237 11.07 23.65 30.83
C GLY A 237 11.14 22.14 30.99
N LEU A 238 10.32 21.47 30.19
CA LEU A 238 10.32 20.03 30.02
C LEU A 238 10.68 19.74 28.55
N PHE A 239 11.77 19.03 28.33
CA PHE A 239 12.20 18.56 27.03
C PHE A 239 11.64 17.16 26.81
N LEU A 240 10.74 17.03 25.84
CA LEU A 240 10.08 15.78 25.48
C LEU A 240 10.86 15.17 24.31
N ARG A 241 11.50 14.02 24.54
CA ARG A 241 12.27 13.29 23.51
C ARG A 241 11.87 11.82 23.49
N ALA A 242 12.35 11.11 22.48
CA ALA A 242 12.37 9.65 22.47
C ALA A 242 13.77 9.17 22.12
N GLU A 243 14.20 8.09 22.76
CA GLU A 243 15.43 7.38 22.39
C GLU A 243 15.10 6.49 21.21
N PRO A 244 15.81 6.62 20.07
CA PRO A 244 15.63 5.72 18.95
C PRO A 244 15.79 4.27 19.43
N GLY A 245 14.86 3.41 19.01
CA GLY A 245 15.05 1.98 19.16
C GLY A 245 16.33 1.52 18.46
N GLN A 246 16.87 0.39 18.90
CA GLN A 246 17.92 -0.27 18.11
C GLN A 246 17.29 -0.79 16.82
N LEU A 247 18.02 -0.66 15.71
CA LEU A 247 17.61 -1.30 14.46
C LEU A 247 17.39 -2.79 14.71
N PRO A 248 16.30 -3.38 14.19
CA PRO A 248 16.08 -4.81 14.33
C PRO A 248 17.27 -5.57 13.73
N ILE A 249 17.70 -6.62 14.43
CA ILE A 249 18.77 -7.52 13.97
C ILE A 249 18.19 -8.90 13.72
N LEU A 250 18.71 -9.59 12.71
CA LEU A 250 18.58 -11.05 12.61
C LEU A 250 19.88 -11.65 13.10
N ASP A 251 19.80 -12.73 13.88
CA ASP A 251 21.00 -13.45 14.35
C ASP A 251 21.82 -13.99 13.17
N GLN A 252 21.18 -14.26 12.03
CA GLN A 252 21.79 -14.79 10.82
C GLN A 252 21.17 -14.15 9.56
N PRO A 253 21.90 -14.05 8.43
CA PRO A 253 21.34 -13.52 7.19
C PRO A 253 20.20 -14.40 6.67
N VAL A 254 19.08 -13.78 6.29
CA VAL A 254 17.92 -14.47 5.70
C VAL A 254 17.67 -13.89 4.32
N ARG A 255 17.41 -14.77 3.34
CA ARG A 255 17.04 -14.38 1.98
C ARG A 255 15.57 -14.70 1.75
N LEU A 256 14.80 -13.71 1.32
CA LEU A 256 13.38 -13.84 1.06
C LEU A 256 13.12 -13.54 -0.42
N TYR A 257 12.57 -14.52 -1.15
CA TYR A 257 12.03 -14.36 -2.49
C TYR A 257 10.51 -14.14 -2.40
N VAL A 258 9.98 -13.08 -2.99
CA VAL A 258 8.54 -12.76 -2.92
C VAL A 258 7.86 -12.71 -4.28
N SER A 259 6.60 -13.11 -4.33
CA SER A 259 5.77 -13.09 -5.57
C SER A 259 5.23 -11.70 -5.95
N SER A 260 5.20 -10.72 -5.04
CA SER A 260 4.58 -9.40 -5.27
C SER A 260 5.62 -8.31 -5.50
N ASN A 261 5.26 -7.29 -6.31
CA ASN A 261 6.15 -6.14 -6.56
C ASN A 261 6.32 -5.31 -5.28
N LEU A 262 7.56 -5.22 -4.81
CA LEU A 262 7.96 -4.62 -3.54
C LEU A 262 8.41 -3.16 -3.64
N GLU A 263 8.05 -2.40 -4.67
CA GLU A 263 8.46 -0.99 -4.76
C GLU A 263 8.15 -0.20 -3.47
N GLY A 264 7.05 -0.52 -2.78
CA GLY A 264 6.73 0.05 -1.45
C GLY A 264 7.65 -0.39 -0.31
N LEU A 265 8.25 -1.59 -0.32
CA LEU A 265 9.23 -2.05 0.69
C LEU A 265 10.66 -1.57 0.41
N ARG A 266 10.90 -0.94 -0.75
CA ARG A 266 12.20 -0.37 -1.12
C ARG A 266 12.32 1.12 -0.76
N ALA A 267 11.24 1.76 -0.32
CA ALA A 267 11.24 3.16 0.13
C ALA A 267 11.72 3.30 1.58
N PRO A 268 12.62 4.25 1.91
CA PRO A 268 13.06 4.49 3.28
C PRO A 268 12.02 5.12 4.23
N PRO A 269 12.18 4.90 5.54
CA PRO A 269 13.17 4.01 6.15
C PRO A 269 12.54 2.64 6.37
N PRO A 270 13.04 1.53 5.78
CA PRO A 270 12.56 0.24 6.22
C PRO A 270 13.33 -0.04 7.51
N ASP A 271 12.66 -0.07 8.66
CA ASP A 271 13.16 -0.66 9.90
C ASP A 271 13.37 -2.17 9.68
N ARG A 272 14.30 -2.52 8.78
CA ARG A 272 14.62 -3.88 8.39
C ARG A 272 16.08 -4.16 8.75
N PRO A 273 16.35 -5.36 9.28
CA PRO A 273 17.71 -5.81 9.52
C PRO A 273 18.57 -5.71 8.25
N ALA A 274 19.80 -5.21 8.38
CA ALA A 274 20.73 -5.05 7.25
C ALA A 274 21.06 -6.39 6.55
N ASN A 275 20.90 -7.50 7.28
CA ASN A 275 21.11 -8.86 6.82
C ASN A 275 19.83 -9.57 6.34
N LEU A 276 18.71 -8.86 6.18
CA LEU A 276 17.53 -9.35 5.45
C LEU A 276 17.65 -8.98 3.96
N ILE A 277 17.84 -10.00 3.12
CA ILE A 277 17.97 -9.83 1.67
C ILE A 277 16.63 -10.13 1.02
N LEU A 278 16.08 -9.17 0.28
CA LEU A 278 14.79 -9.29 -0.41
C LEU A 278 15.01 -9.36 -1.92
N GLU A 279 14.47 -10.39 -2.56
CA GLU A 279 14.48 -10.58 -4.01
C GLU A 279 13.07 -10.85 -4.54
N LEU A 280 12.86 -10.48 -5.81
CA LEU A 280 11.66 -10.89 -6.51
C LEU A 280 11.79 -12.36 -6.90
N LEU A 281 10.68 -13.08 -6.88
CA LEU A 281 10.63 -14.51 -7.17
C LEU A 281 11.06 -14.86 -8.60
N ASP A 282 10.96 -13.94 -9.55
CA ASP A 282 11.47 -14.11 -10.92
C ASP A 282 13.00 -14.23 -10.99
N ARG A 283 13.71 -13.81 -9.94
CA ARG A 283 15.16 -13.99 -9.77
C ARG A 283 15.54 -15.29 -9.08
N LEU A 284 14.57 -16.11 -8.69
CA LEU A 284 14.83 -17.42 -8.12
C LEU A 284 15.61 -18.29 -9.14
N PRO A 285 16.82 -18.76 -8.82
CA PRO A 285 17.57 -19.62 -9.72
C PRO A 285 16.81 -20.91 -10.06
N SER A 286 16.96 -21.41 -11.28
CA SER A 286 16.34 -22.66 -11.72
C SER A 286 16.97 -23.91 -11.08
N LEU A 287 18.22 -23.82 -10.61
CA LEU A 287 18.94 -24.90 -9.94
C LEU A 287 19.11 -24.55 -8.45
N PRO A 288 18.68 -25.42 -7.52
CA PRO A 288 18.85 -25.18 -6.08
C PRO A 288 20.31 -25.02 -5.64
N SER A 289 21.25 -25.65 -6.35
CA SER A 289 22.70 -25.52 -6.08
C SER A 289 23.24 -24.10 -6.27
N ALA A 290 22.51 -23.23 -6.96
CA ALA A 290 22.87 -21.83 -7.15
C ALA A 290 22.35 -20.92 -6.02
N LEU A 291 21.51 -21.43 -5.12
CA LEU A 291 21.02 -20.67 -3.97
C LEU A 291 22.05 -20.71 -2.84
N PRO A 292 22.53 -19.55 -2.37
CA PRO A 292 23.38 -19.50 -1.20
C PRO A 292 22.54 -19.79 0.06
N ASP A 293 22.98 -20.76 0.87
CA ASP A 293 22.41 -21.06 2.18
C ASP A 293 20.91 -21.39 2.17
N LEU A 294 20.56 -22.53 1.57
CA LEU A 294 19.19 -23.01 1.38
C LEU A 294 18.37 -23.02 2.68
N GLY A 295 18.97 -23.41 3.81
CA GLY A 295 18.29 -23.42 5.11
C GLY A 295 17.87 -22.05 5.63
N ARG A 296 18.38 -20.97 5.02
CA ARG A 296 18.03 -19.57 5.32
C ARG A 296 17.33 -18.85 4.17
N THR A 297 16.88 -19.62 3.17
CA THR A 297 16.11 -19.12 2.05
C THR A 297 14.62 -19.35 2.31
N VAL A 298 13.85 -18.27 2.26
CA VAL A 298 12.39 -18.27 2.36
C VAL A 298 11.80 -17.88 1.01
N LEU A 299 10.87 -18.68 0.51
CA LEU A 299 10.07 -18.41 -0.68
C LEU A 299 8.67 -18.04 -0.19
N TRP A 300 8.26 -16.79 -0.36
CA TRP A 300 6.95 -16.32 0.08
C TRP A 300 6.07 -16.01 -1.13
N LEU A 301 5.01 -16.81 -1.26
CA LEU A 301 3.95 -16.60 -2.24
C LEU A 301 2.75 -15.95 -1.56
N GLU A 302 2.59 -14.64 -1.77
CA GLU A 302 1.41 -13.88 -1.35
C GLU A 302 0.34 -13.97 -2.43
N GLU A 303 -0.86 -14.43 -2.05
CA GLU A 303 -2.07 -14.52 -2.88
C GLU A 303 -1.82 -15.13 -4.27
N ALA A 304 -1.05 -16.22 -4.32
CA ALA A 304 -0.67 -16.88 -5.57
C ALA A 304 -1.90 -17.33 -6.39
N PRO A 305 -2.01 -16.92 -7.67
CA PRO A 305 -3.16 -17.28 -8.49
C PRO A 305 -3.16 -18.76 -8.87
N ALA A 306 -4.34 -19.28 -9.25
CA ALA A 306 -4.52 -20.69 -9.59
C ALA A 306 -3.76 -21.13 -10.85
N ASP A 307 -3.48 -20.20 -11.76
CA ASP A 307 -2.73 -20.37 -13.01
C ASP A 307 -1.25 -19.98 -12.86
N PHE A 308 -0.70 -20.11 -11.64
CA PHE A 308 0.71 -19.82 -11.36
C PHE A 308 1.64 -20.53 -12.37
N PRO A 309 2.65 -19.85 -12.94
CA PRO A 309 3.49 -20.42 -13.99
C PRO A 309 4.16 -21.72 -13.56
N GLN A 310 3.96 -22.79 -14.34
CA GLN A 310 4.52 -24.12 -14.07
C GLN A 310 6.04 -24.11 -13.89
N PRO A 311 6.85 -23.41 -14.72
CA PRO A 311 8.30 -23.37 -14.52
C PRO A 311 8.69 -22.79 -13.15
N SER A 312 7.97 -21.75 -12.70
CA SER A 312 8.21 -21.14 -11.39
C SER A 312 7.83 -22.09 -10.26
N LEU A 313 6.71 -22.82 -10.37
CA LEU A 313 6.32 -23.85 -9.39
C LEU A 313 7.37 -24.96 -9.30
N GLN A 314 7.98 -25.35 -10.42
CA GLN A 314 9.05 -26.35 -10.44
C GLN A 314 10.29 -25.85 -9.70
N SER A 315 10.77 -24.63 -9.98
CA SER A 315 11.91 -24.04 -9.26
C SER A 315 11.65 -23.91 -7.76
N ILE A 316 10.43 -23.51 -7.37
CA ILE A 316 10.03 -23.43 -5.95
C ILE A 316 10.04 -24.81 -5.30
N ARG A 317 9.42 -25.81 -5.93
CA ARG A 317 9.41 -27.18 -5.44
C ARG A 317 10.83 -27.69 -5.23
N ASP A 318 11.70 -27.51 -6.22
CA ASP A 318 13.06 -28.02 -6.19
C ASP A 318 13.89 -27.33 -5.10
N ALA A 319 13.73 -26.02 -4.91
CA ALA A 319 14.35 -25.28 -3.82
C ALA A 319 13.86 -25.75 -2.43
N VAL A 320 12.56 -26.02 -2.27
CA VAL A 320 11.98 -26.54 -1.01
C VAL A 320 12.50 -27.94 -0.71
N LEU A 321 12.52 -28.83 -1.70
CA LEU A 321 13.08 -30.18 -1.55
C LEU A 321 14.58 -30.14 -1.20
N ALA A 322 15.29 -29.10 -1.63
CA ALA A 322 16.69 -28.87 -1.28
C ALA A 322 16.89 -28.20 0.09
N GLY A 323 15.82 -27.81 0.79
CA GLY A 323 15.86 -27.29 2.17
C GLY A 323 15.44 -25.84 2.36
N ALA A 324 14.96 -25.15 1.32
CA ALA A 324 14.35 -23.82 1.48
C ALA A 324 12.98 -23.90 2.18
N THR A 325 12.58 -22.83 2.85
CA THR A 325 11.27 -22.71 3.49
C THR A 325 10.26 -22.08 2.54
N LEU A 326 9.08 -22.67 2.38
CA LEU A 326 7.96 -22.08 1.63
C LEU A 326 6.93 -21.49 2.60
N VAL A 327 6.55 -20.23 2.35
CA VAL A 327 5.45 -19.54 3.01
C VAL A 327 4.36 -19.28 1.98
N LEU A 328 3.16 -19.78 2.25
CA LEU A 328 1.95 -19.50 1.48
C LEU A 328 1.06 -18.60 2.34
N ALA A 329 0.73 -17.43 1.83
CA ALA A 329 -0.09 -16.47 2.55
C ALA A 329 -1.09 -15.78 1.60
N GLY A 330 -2.10 -15.14 2.19
CA GLY A 330 -3.18 -14.50 1.47
C GLY A 330 -4.55 -14.82 2.07
N ARG A 331 -5.54 -14.02 1.70
CA ARG A 331 -6.91 -14.14 2.19
C ARG A 331 -7.66 -15.29 1.52
N THR A 332 -7.43 -15.54 0.23
CA THR A 332 -8.21 -16.51 -0.57
C THR A 332 -7.39 -17.70 -1.04
N MET A 333 -6.06 -17.57 -1.14
CA MET A 333 -5.11 -18.62 -1.50
C MET A 333 -5.53 -19.49 -2.72
N PRO A 334 -5.75 -18.90 -3.92
CA PRO A 334 -6.31 -19.61 -5.08
C PRO A 334 -5.52 -20.84 -5.54
N LEU A 335 -4.18 -20.77 -5.54
CA LEU A 335 -3.31 -21.89 -5.89
C LEU A 335 -3.53 -23.10 -4.95
N VAL A 336 -3.61 -22.85 -3.64
CA VAL A 336 -3.84 -23.89 -2.63
C VAL A 336 -5.25 -24.47 -2.76
N ALA A 337 -6.26 -23.63 -3.01
CA ALA A 337 -7.62 -24.07 -3.25
C ALA A 337 -7.73 -24.97 -4.50
N SER A 338 -7.01 -24.63 -5.58
CA SER A 338 -6.91 -25.44 -6.80
C SER A 338 -6.28 -26.80 -6.52
N TYR A 339 -5.17 -26.84 -5.76
CA TYR A 339 -4.52 -28.08 -5.32
C TYR A 339 -5.45 -28.95 -4.46
N ALA A 340 -6.14 -28.36 -3.48
CA ALA A 340 -7.08 -29.07 -2.62
C ALA A 340 -8.25 -29.68 -3.41
N LYS A 341 -8.78 -28.94 -4.39
CA LYS A 341 -9.83 -29.43 -5.29
C LYS A 341 -9.33 -30.59 -6.16
N ALA A 342 -8.13 -30.48 -6.72
CA ALA A 342 -7.55 -31.50 -7.59
C ALA A 342 -7.25 -32.81 -6.85
N SER A 343 -6.78 -32.71 -5.61
CA SER A 343 -6.48 -33.85 -4.76
C SER A 343 -7.68 -34.41 -3.99
N GLY A 344 -8.82 -33.72 -4.01
CA GLY A 344 -9.96 -34.03 -3.15
C GLY A 344 -9.62 -33.92 -1.66
N GLY A 345 -8.63 -33.10 -1.31
CA GLY A 345 -8.13 -32.92 0.05
C GLY A 345 -7.30 -34.09 0.60
N ARG A 346 -6.86 -35.02 -0.27
CA ARG A 346 -6.04 -36.19 0.10
C ARG A 346 -4.60 -35.98 -0.37
N PRO A 347 -3.61 -36.73 0.17
CA PRO A 347 -2.31 -36.83 -0.47
C PRO A 347 -2.48 -37.21 -1.95
N ILE A 348 -1.73 -36.56 -2.85
CA ILE A 348 -1.86 -36.82 -4.30
C ILE A 348 -1.53 -38.27 -4.66
N GLU A 349 -0.74 -38.93 -3.82
CA GLU A 349 -0.38 -40.35 -3.88
C GLU A 349 -1.57 -41.28 -3.59
N ASP A 350 -2.56 -40.79 -2.82
CA ASP A 350 -3.78 -41.52 -2.41
C ASP A 350 -5.02 -41.11 -3.23
N ALA A 351 -4.91 -40.08 -4.07
CA ALA A 351 -5.95 -39.77 -5.05
C ALA A 351 -6.05 -40.96 -6.03
N PRO A 352 -7.25 -41.38 -6.47
CA PRO A 352 -7.39 -42.55 -7.32
C PRO A 352 -6.51 -42.39 -8.56
N ALA A 353 -5.40 -43.12 -8.59
CA ALA A 353 -4.43 -43.04 -9.66
C ALA A 353 -5.15 -43.45 -10.94
N ARG A 354 -5.38 -42.48 -11.81
CA ARG A 354 -5.76 -42.74 -13.20
C ARG A 354 -4.43 -42.76 -13.95
N PRO A 355 -3.74 -43.92 -14.04
CA PRO A 355 -2.43 -43.98 -14.69
C PRO A 355 -2.52 -43.37 -16.08
N ASP A 356 -1.44 -42.72 -16.49
CA ASP A 356 -1.36 -42.14 -17.83
C ASP A 356 -1.55 -43.24 -18.87
N ILE A 357 -2.30 -42.93 -19.92
CA ILE A 357 -2.47 -43.81 -21.07
C ILE A 357 -1.52 -43.29 -22.14
N THR A 358 -0.51 -44.08 -22.47
CA THR A 358 0.37 -43.79 -23.60
C THR A 358 -0.38 -44.09 -24.89
N PHE A 359 -0.70 -43.06 -25.67
CA PHE A 359 -1.28 -43.22 -27.00
C PHE A 359 -0.23 -43.71 -28.00
N GLU A 360 0.94 -43.08 -27.99
CA GLU A 360 2.07 -43.46 -28.84
C GLU A 360 3.36 -42.89 -28.26
N ASP A 361 4.43 -43.68 -28.27
CA ASP A 361 5.80 -43.27 -27.92
C ASP A 361 6.75 -43.30 -29.12
N PHE A 362 6.29 -43.83 -30.27
CA PHE A 362 7.01 -43.95 -31.53
C PHE A 362 8.27 -44.82 -31.48
N GLU A 363 8.40 -45.68 -30.47
CA GLU A 363 9.52 -46.63 -30.36
C GLU A 363 9.30 -47.89 -31.20
N LYS A 364 8.06 -48.17 -31.60
CA LYS A 364 7.65 -49.43 -32.26
C LYS A 364 7.04 -49.25 -33.66
N GLY A 365 7.28 -48.10 -34.32
CA GLY A 365 6.76 -47.87 -35.66
C GLY A 365 5.40 -47.14 -35.67
N TYR A 366 4.65 -47.31 -36.76
CA TYR A 366 3.36 -46.66 -36.99
C TYR A 366 2.17 -47.63 -36.96
N ASP A 367 2.27 -48.75 -36.24
CA ASP A 367 1.26 -49.83 -36.26
C ASP A 367 -0.14 -49.40 -35.79
N GLN A 368 -0.23 -48.30 -35.03
CA GLN A 368 -1.50 -47.69 -34.58
C GLN A 368 -1.91 -46.49 -35.44
N TRP A 369 -1.25 -46.26 -36.57
CA TRP A 369 -1.44 -45.08 -37.40
C TRP A 369 -1.60 -45.44 -38.88
N THR A 370 -2.43 -44.67 -39.57
CA THR A 370 -2.60 -44.72 -41.02
C THR A 370 -1.85 -43.53 -41.62
N ILE A 371 -0.96 -43.82 -42.57
CA ILE A 371 -0.21 -42.80 -43.29
C ILE A 371 -0.94 -42.46 -44.59
N GLU A 372 -1.13 -41.17 -44.84
CA GLU A 372 -1.57 -40.64 -46.13
C GLU A 372 -0.58 -39.57 -46.63
N GLY A 373 -0.33 -39.53 -47.94
CA GLY A 373 0.58 -38.57 -48.55
C GLY A 373 2.06 -38.96 -48.44
N HIS A 374 2.95 -37.98 -48.59
CA HIS A 374 4.40 -38.17 -48.76
C HIS A 374 5.24 -37.51 -47.65
N ALA A 375 4.62 -36.82 -46.69
CA ALA A 375 5.33 -36.13 -45.61
C ALA A 375 5.96 -37.07 -44.56
N PHE A 376 5.51 -38.34 -44.47
CA PHE A 376 5.92 -39.26 -43.41
C PHE A 376 6.73 -40.44 -43.95
N GLY A 377 7.75 -40.86 -43.19
CA GLY A 377 8.52 -42.07 -43.48
C GLY A 377 7.74 -43.35 -43.16
N SER A 378 8.27 -44.51 -43.57
CA SER A 378 7.69 -45.82 -43.22
C SER A 378 7.88 -46.21 -41.75
N LYS A 379 8.67 -45.45 -40.99
CA LYS A 379 8.88 -45.60 -39.55
C LYS A 379 9.24 -44.24 -38.92
N PRO A 380 9.07 -44.07 -37.60
CA PRO A 380 9.55 -42.90 -36.87
C PRO A 380 11.02 -42.61 -37.13
N ALA A 381 11.36 -41.32 -37.20
CA ALA A 381 12.73 -40.86 -37.38
C ALA A 381 13.54 -41.11 -36.09
N GLY A 382 14.85 -41.29 -36.24
CA GLY A 382 15.78 -41.43 -35.10
C GLY A 382 16.25 -40.09 -34.51
N GLY A 383 15.68 -38.97 -34.97
CA GLY A 383 16.16 -37.62 -34.70
C GLY A 383 16.13 -36.74 -35.95
N THR A 384 17.19 -35.96 -36.15
CA THR A 384 17.35 -35.01 -37.27
C THR A 384 17.50 -35.73 -38.60
N LEU A 385 16.75 -35.32 -39.63
CA LEU A 385 16.86 -35.84 -40.99
C LEU A 385 17.94 -35.09 -41.80
N PRO A 386 18.46 -35.66 -42.91
CA PRO A 386 19.44 -34.97 -43.76
C PRO A 386 18.94 -33.60 -44.22
N ASN A 387 19.83 -32.60 -44.21
CA ASN A 387 19.55 -31.20 -44.58
C ASN A 387 18.55 -30.45 -43.67
N GLN A 388 18.13 -31.06 -42.56
CA GLN A 388 17.32 -30.40 -41.54
C GLN A 388 18.19 -29.68 -40.50
N GLN A 389 17.65 -28.61 -39.91
CA GLN A 389 18.19 -28.06 -38.66
C GLN A 389 18.09 -29.09 -37.52
N ARG A 390 18.97 -28.98 -36.52
CA ARG A 390 19.07 -29.97 -35.43
C ARG A 390 17.79 -30.05 -34.60
N VAL A 391 17.12 -31.19 -34.67
CA VAL A 391 15.94 -31.52 -33.85
C VAL A 391 16.35 -31.98 -32.45
N SER A 392 15.71 -31.43 -31.42
CA SER A 392 15.96 -31.76 -30.01
C SER A 392 14.69 -31.71 -29.16
N GLY A 393 14.74 -32.20 -27.92
CA GLY A 393 13.62 -32.15 -26.97
C GLY A 393 12.61 -33.29 -27.07
N PHE A 394 12.75 -34.21 -28.03
CA PHE A 394 11.97 -35.44 -28.08
C PHE A 394 12.49 -36.45 -27.04
N LEU A 395 11.62 -37.39 -26.65
CA LEU A 395 11.95 -38.46 -25.70
C LEU A 395 12.14 -39.78 -26.44
N GLY A 396 12.95 -40.68 -25.89
CA GLY A 396 13.20 -41.98 -26.50
C GLY A 396 14.14 -41.91 -27.71
N ARG A 397 13.95 -42.82 -28.66
CA ARG A 397 14.73 -42.95 -29.89
C ARG A 397 13.91 -42.61 -31.13
N GLY A 398 12.58 -42.56 -31.02
CA GLY A 398 11.65 -42.30 -32.13
C GLY A 398 10.93 -40.96 -32.03
N LEU A 399 10.67 -40.33 -33.18
CA LEU A 399 9.70 -39.23 -33.30
C LEU A 399 9.03 -39.23 -34.68
N VAL A 400 7.85 -38.63 -34.77
CA VAL A 400 7.28 -38.25 -36.07
C VAL A 400 8.03 -37.03 -36.58
N ASN A 401 8.57 -37.13 -37.79
CA ASN A 401 9.27 -36.03 -38.45
C ASN A 401 8.75 -35.91 -39.88
N THR A 402 8.14 -34.76 -40.20
CA THR A 402 7.52 -34.47 -41.50
C THR A 402 8.49 -33.88 -42.52
N TYR A 403 9.77 -33.71 -42.18
CA TYR A 403 10.80 -33.14 -43.07
C TYR A 403 11.41 -34.17 -44.04
N LEU A 404 10.76 -35.32 -44.30
CA LEU A 404 11.39 -36.45 -44.99
C LEU A 404 12.01 -36.11 -46.36
N GLU A 405 11.33 -35.27 -47.14
CA GLU A 405 11.80 -34.78 -48.45
C GLU A 405 11.75 -33.24 -48.52
N GLY A 406 11.85 -32.59 -47.37
CA GLY A 406 11.71 -31.14 -47.21
C GLY A 406 10.27 -30.67 -46.96
N ASP A 407 10.12 -29.35 -46.81
CA ASP A 407 8.89 -28.70 -46.33
C ASP A 407 7.72 -28.72 -47.33
N GLU A 408 7.97 -29.06 -48.60
CA GLU A 408 6.94 -29.05 -49.67
C GLU A 408 6.04 -30.31 -49.65
N THR A 409 6.42 -31.33 -48.90
CA THR A 409 5.63 -32.56 -48.82
C THR A 409 4.41 -32.40 -47.92
N THR A 410 3.31 -33.06 -48.29
CA THR A 410 2.06 -33.03 -47.54
C THR A 410 1.58 -34.44 -47.24
N GLY A 411 0.81 -34.58 -46.16
CA GLY A 411 0.26 -35.85 -45.74
C GLY A 411 -0.55 -35.72 -44.46
N ARG A 412 -1.12 -36.84 -44.01
CA ARG A 412 -1.73 -36.99 -42.69
C ARG A 412 -1.25 -38.25 -42.00
N LEU A 413 -0.99 -38.17 -40.71
CA LEU A 413 -0.80 -39.36 -39.88
C LEU A 413 -1.98 -39.48 -38.92
N ILE A 414 -2.81 -40.51 -39.11
CA ILE A 414 -4.11 -40.66 -38.44
C ILE A 414 -4.06 -41.82 -37.46
N SER A 415 -4.25 -41.57 -36.16
CA SER A 415 -4.23 -42.63 -35.15
C SER A 415 -5.46 -43.53 -35.22
N LYS A 416 -5.38 -44.72 -34.62
CA LYS A 416 -6.59 -45.47 -34.28
C LYS A 416 -7.49 -44.65 -33.34
N PRO A 417 -8.82 -44.82 -33.42
CA PRO A 417 -9.73 -44.19 -32.49
C PRO A 417 -9.54 -44.68 -31.05
N PHE A 418 -9.76 -43.79 -30.09
CA PHE A 418 -9.72 -44.07 -28.64
C PHE A 418 -10.83 -43.32 -27.91
N THR A 419 -11.19 -43.79 -26.72
CA THR A 419 -12.11 -43.07 -25.83
C THR A 419 -11.36 -42.06 -24.96
N VAL A 420 -11.89 -40.85 -24.83
CA VAL A 420 -11.30 -39.82 -23.95
C VAL A 420 -11.54 -40.20 -22.49
N GLU A 421 -10.50 -40.78 -21.86
CA GLU A 421 -10.58 -41.27 -20.49
C GLU A 421 -9.78 -40.42 -19.48
N ARG A 422 -9.06 -39.38 -19.89
CA ARG A 422 -8.28 -38.54 -18.97
C ARG A 422 -8.65 -37.09 -19.16
N ASN A 423 -8.40 -36.27 -18.14
CA ASN A 423 -8.73 -34.85 -18.16
C ASN A 423 -7.80 -34.07 -19.10
N TYR A 424 -6.60 -34.60 -19.35
CA TYR A 424 -5.58 -33.94 -20.14
C TYR A 424 -4.95 -34.91 -21.15
N ILE A 425 -4.62 -34.40 -22.33
CA ILE A 425 -3.74 -35.05 -23.31
C ILE A 425 -2.45 -34.25 -23.36
N ARG A 426 -1.30 -34.91 -23.19
CA ARG A 426 0.03 -34.30 -23.21
C ARG A 426 0.85 -34.88 -24.36
N PHE A 427 1.59 -34.02 -25.03
CA PHE A 427 2.47 -34.41 -26.12
C PHE A 427 3.61 -33.39 -26.27
N LEU A 428 4.58 -33.73 -27.11
CA LEU A 428 5.71 -32.89 -27.45
C LEU A 428 5.55 -32.46 -28.92
N VAL A 429 5.67 -31.16 -29.19
CA VAL A 429 5.57 -30.62 -30.55
C VAL A 429 6.62 -29.55 -30.79
N GLY A 430 7.21 -29.56 -31.99
CA GLY A 430 8.20 -28.59 -32.49
C GLY A 430 7.86 -28.21 -33.93
N GLY A 431 8.80 -27.59 -34.64
CA GLY A 431 8.65 -27.24 -36.05
C GLY A 431 7.82 -25.98 -36.30
N GLY A 432 7.20 -25.90 -37.49
CA GLY A 432 6.51 -24.72 -38.01
C GLY A 432 5.23 -24.32 -37.26
N ALA A 433 4.92 -23.03 -37.28
CA ALA A 433 3.75 -22.42 -36.63
C ALA A 433 2.60 -22.15 -37.63
N HIS A 434 2.35 -23.08 -38.55
CA HIS A 434 1.40 -22.89 -39.65
C HIS A 434 0.03 -23.53 -39.36
N ALA A 435 -1.03 -23.00 -39.99
CA ALA A 435 -2.41 -23.45 -39.78
C ALA A 435 -2.72 -24.80 -40.45
N ASP A 436 -1.92 -25.17 -41.46
CA ASP A 436 -1.96 -26.42 -42.21
C ASP A 436 -0.99 -27.48 -41.65
N THR A 437 -0.09 -27.11 -40.74
CA THR A 437 0.85 -28.02 -40.05
C THR A 437 0.51 -28.09 -38.57
N GLN A 438 -0.30 -29.08 -38.16
CA GLN A 438 -0.89 -29.11 -36.83
C GLN A 438 -1.05 -30.51 -36.29
N PHE A 439 -0.81 -30.68 -35.00
CA PHE A 439 -1.38 -31.79 -34.26
C PHE A 439 -2.82 -31.46 -33.86
N ARG A 440 -3.76 -32.37 -34.14
CA ARG A 440 -5.20 -32.16 -33.95
C ARG A 440 -5.84 -33.32 -33.19
N LEU A 441 -6.81 -32.99 -32.35
CA LEU A 441 -7.75 -33.94 -31.76
C LEU A 441 -9.06 -33.87 -32.54
N ILE A 442 -9.47 -34.98 -33.15
CA ILE A 442 -10.67 -35.05 -33.98
C ILE A 442 -11.78 -35.82 -33.25
N ILE A 443 -12.98 -35.23 -33.18
CA ILE A 443 -14.22 -35.88 -32.70
C ILE A 443 -15.32 -35.57 -33.72
N ASP A 444 -16.09 -36.59 -34.12
CA ASP A 444 -17.16 -36.48 -35.12
C ASP A 444 -16.73 -35.76 -36.42
N GLY A 445 -15.48 -36.02 -36.86
CA GLY A 445 -14.90 -35.42 -38.06
C GLY A 445 -14.48 -33.94 -37.92
N LYS A 446 -14.51 -33.36 -36.71
CA LYS A 446 -14.12 -31.98 -36.45
C LYS A 446 -12.89 -31.90 -35.54
N ALA A 447 -11.98 -30.99 -35.86
CA ALA A 447 -10.86 -30.66 -34.99
C ALA A 447 -11.35 -29.86 -33.77
N VAL A 448 -11.36 -30.48 -32.60
CA VAL A 448 -11.83 -29.89 -31.33
C VAL A 448 -10.70 -29.30 -30.48
N ARG A 449 -9.46 -29.69 -30.74
CA ARG A 449 -8.22 -29.09 -30.23
C ARG A 449 -7.15 -29.12 -31.32
N THR A 450 -6.30 -28.11 -31.36
CA THR A 450 -5.17 -28.01 -32.30
C THR A 450 -3.94 -27.45 -31.60
N ALA A 451 -2.76 -27.78 -32.13
CA ALA A 451 -1.48 -27.24 -31.70
C ALA A 451 -0.49 -27.28 -32.87
N SER A 452 0.31 -26.22 -33.00
CA SER A 452 1.41 -26.13 -33.97
C SER A 452 2.72 -25.92 -33.22
N GLY A 453 3.84 -26.09 -33.94
CA GLY A 453 5.15 -25.67 -33.46
C GLY A 453 5.27 -24.14 -33.33
N ARG A 454 6.49 -23.69 -33.00
CA ARG A 454 6.80 -22.27 -32.76
C ARG A 454 7.92 -21.75 -33.67
N ASN A 455 8.07 -22.35 -34.85
CA ASN A 455 9.21 -22.17 -35.76
C ASN A 455 10.55 -22.49 -35.07
N LEU A 456 10.57 -23.58 -34.30
CA LEU A 456 11.74 -24.04 -33.55
C LEU A 456 11.87 -25.56 -33.68
N GLU A 457 13.07 -26.06 -33.98
CA GLU A 457 13.40 -27.50 -33.97
C GLU A 457 13.61 -28.08 -32.57
N LEU A 458 12.93 -27.48 -31.58
CA LEU A 458 12.90 -27.95 -30.20
C LEU A 458 11.47 -28.36 -29.89
N LEU A 459 11.26 -29.66 -29.65
CA LEU A 459 9.97 -30.15 -29.19
C LEU A 459 9.73 -29.69 -27.75
N GLN A 460 8.59 -29.05 -27.53
CA GLN A 460 8.18 -28.52 -26.23
C GLN A 460 6.90 -29.20 -25.74
N PRO A 461 6.72 -29.35 -24.42
CA PRO A 461 5.52 -29.94 -23.86
C PRO A 461 4.31 -29.05 -24.11
N VAL A 462 3.24 -29.68 -24.62
CA VAL A 462 1.91 -29.10 -24.77
C VAL A 462 0.90 -29.99 -24.05
N SER A 463 -0.09 -29.37 -23.44
CA SER A 463 -1.18 -30.07 -22.74
C SER A 463 -2.52 -29.47 -23.17
N TRP A 464 -3.44 -30.32 -23.62
CA TRP A 464 -4.83 -29.94 -23.83
C TRP A 464 -5.69 -30.37 -22.65
N ASP A 465 -6.58 -29.49 -22.20
CA ASP A 465 -7.72 -29.86 -21.35
C ASP A 465 -8.85 -30.42 -22.22
N VAL A 466 -9.21 -31.67 -21.96
CA VAL A 466 -10.20 -32.44 -22.71
C VAL A 466 -11.34 -32.94 -21.82
N ARG A 467 -11.50 -32.36 -20.61
CA ARG A 467 -12.58 -32.73 -19.68
C ARG A 467 -13.97 -32.68 -20.32
N ASP A 468 -14.21 -31.70 -21.18
CA ASP A 468 -15.50 -31.52 -21.88
C ASP A 468 -15.83 -32.66 -22.85
N PHE A 469 -14.83 -33.49 -23.22
CA PHE A 469 -14.97 -34.59 -24.18
C PHE A 469 -14.91 -35.97 -23.53
N GLN A 470 -14.92 -36.05 -22.19
CA GLN A 470 -14.80 -37.32 -21.48
C GLN A 470 -15.87 -38.33 -21.93
N GLY A 471 -15.44 -39.55 -22.28
CA GLY A 471 -16.30 -40.63 -22.75
C GLY A 471 -16.61 -40.60 -24.26
N GLN A 472 -16.24 -39.54 -24.98
CA GLN A 472 -16.40 -39.48 -26.43
C GLN A 472 -15.27 -40.25 -27.14
N THR A 473 -15.54 -40.70 -28.37
CA THR A 473 -14.53 -41.35 -29.23
C THR A 473 -13.81 -40.29 -30.06
N ALA A 474 -12.49 -40.30 -30.02
CA ALA A 474 -11.62 -39.36 -30.72
C ALA A 474 -10.51 -40.09 -31.49
N HIS A 475 -9.83 -39.39 -32.40
CA HIS A 475 -8.53 -39.81 -32.93
C HIS A 475 -7.60 -38.61 -33.05
N LEU A 476 -6.30 -38.86 -33.19
CA LEU A 476 -5.28 -37.84 -33.38
C LEU A 476 -4.89 -37.78 -34.86
N GLU A 477 -4.65 -36.58 -35.36
CA GLU A 477 -4.17 -36.30 -36.71
C GLU A 477 -2.94 -35.39 -36.61
N ILE A 478 -1.85 -35.77 -37.27
CA ILE A 478 -0.65 -34.92 -37.51
C ILE A 478 -0.67 -34.45 -38.96
#